data_AF-A0A935YR32-F1
#
_entry.id   AF-A0A935YR32-F1
#
_cell.length_a   1.000
_cell.length_b   1.000
_cell.length_c   1.000
_cell.angle_alpha   90.00
_cell.angle_beta   90.00
_cell.angle_gamma   90.00
#
_symmetry.space_group_name_H-M   'P 1'
#
loop_
_entity.id
_entity.type
_entity.pdbx_description
1 polymer ?
#
loop_
_entity_poly.entity_id
_entity_poly.type
_entity_poly.pdbx_seq_one_letter_code
_entity_poly.pdbx_strand_id
1 'polypeptide(L)' 'MRTGCQWRYLPREYANWKTVYSCFWRWQRGGIWDGVLQALQPQVRQAQGRTAYPTVAAIDSQSVKTTEKGGHAGLTGTKR' A
#
# COMPACT_ATOMS: atom_id res chain seq x y z
N MET A 1 0.56 -17.03 9.08
CA MET A 1 -0.27 -15.83 9.25
C MET A 1 -0.67 -15.32 7.86
N ARG A 2 -1.97 -15.29 7.52
CA ARG A 2 -2.45 -14.73 6.25
C ARG A 2 -2.36 -13.20 6.36
N THR A 3 -1.40 -12.63 5.65
CA THR A 3 -1.27 -11.26 5.10
C THR A 3 -2.40 -10.28 5.41
N GLY A 4 -2.04 -9.02 5.74
CA GLY A 4 -2.82 -7.78 5.92
C GLY A 4 -4.34 -7.79 5.71
N CYS A 5 -5.07 -6.99 6.51
CA CYS A 5 -6.53 -6.86 6.43
C CYS A 5 -6.99 -6.62 4.98
N GLN A 6 -7.59 -7.63 4.34
CA GLN A 6 -8.07 -7.50 2.97
C GLN A 6 -9.20 -6.46 2.97
N TRP A 7 -9.32 -5.67 1.91
CA TRP A 7 -10.37 -4.65 1.80
C TRP A 7 -11.76 -5.17 2.18
N ARG A 8 -12.10 -6.41 1.78
CA ARG A 8 -13.41 -7.04 2.07
C ARG A 8 -13.63 -7.38 3.54
N TYR A 9 -12.57 -7.44 4.33
CA TYR A 9 -12.57 -7.69 5.77
C TYR A 9 -12.37 -6.41 6.58
N LEU A 10 -12.55 -5.24 5.96
CA LEU A 10 -12.48 -3.98 6.69
C LEU A 10 -13.48 -4.01 7.86
N PRO A 11 -13.04 -3.65 9.09
CA PRO A 11 -13.90 -3.65 10.26
C PRO A 11 -15.15 -2.77 10.08
N ARG A 12 -16.22 -3.09 10.82
CA ARG A 12 -17.55 -2.47 10.63
C ARG A 12 -17.62 -1.02 11.10
N GLU A 13 -16.67 -0.59 11.94
CA GLU A 13 -16.51 0.80 12.36
C GLU A 13 -16.09 1.74 11.22
N TYR A 14 -15.61 1.20 10.10
CA TYR A 14 -15.31 1.96 8.90
C TYR A 14 -16.46 1.96 7.91
N ALA A 15 -16.45 2.94 7.00
CA ALA A 15 -17.37 2.95 5.87
C ALA A 15 -17.20 1.70 4.99
N ASN A 16 -18.20 1.41 4.15
CA ASN A 16 -18.15 0.28 3.22
C ASN A 16 -16.81 0.24 2.47
N TRP A 17 -16.19 -0.94 2.42
CA TRP A 17 -14.86 -1.11 1.82
C TRP A 17 -14.74 -0.56 0.40
N LYS A 18 -15.82 -0.56 -0.40
CA LYS A 18 -15.81 0.02 -1.75
C LYS A 18 -15.56 1.52 -1.71
N THR A 19 -16.23 2.21 -0.79
CA THR A 19 -16.08 3.66 -0.59
C THR A 19 -14.66 3.99 -0.14
N VAL A 20 -14.15 3.24 0.83
CA VAL A 20 -12.78 3.41 1.34
C VAL A 20 -11.77 3.16 0.22
N TYR A 21 -11.93 2.08 -0.54
CA TYR A 21 -11.07 1.76 -1.67
C TYR A 21 -11.14 2.83 -2.78
N SER A 22 -12.32 3.34 -3.11
CA SER A 22 -12.47 4.42 -4.09
C SER A 22 -11.77 5.71 -3.64
N CYS A 23 -11.84 6.05 -2.36
CA CYS A 23 -11.10 7.18 -1.80
C CYS A 23 -9.59 6.95 -1.90
N PHE A 24 -9.11 5.80 -1.43
CA PHE A 24 -7.71 5.39 -1.51
C PHE A 24 -7.18 5.49 -2.94
N TRP A 25 -7.89 4.92 -3.92
CA TRP A 25 -7.48 4.92 -5.32
C TRP A 25 -7.42 6.32 -5.91
N ARG A 26 -8.39 7.20 -5.57
CA ARG A 26 -8.37 8.61 -6.00
C ARG A 26 -7.17 9.35 -5.43
N TRP A 27 -6.86 9.16 -4.16
CA TRP A 27 -5.71 9.79 -3.49
C TRP A 27 -4.38 9.30 -4.04
N GLN A 28 -4.28 7.98 -4.28
CA GLN A 28 -3.12 7.38 -4.93
C GLN A 28 -2.85 7.99 -6.30
N ARG A 29 -3.89 8.10 -7.14
CA ARG A 29 -3.74 8.70 -8.47
C ARG A 29 -3.50 10.21 -8.42
N GLY A 30 -3.99 10.88 -7.39
CA GLY A 30 -3.81 12.31 -7.18
C GLY A 30 -2.49 12.70 -6.52
N GLY A 31 -1.58 11.76 -6.23
CA GLY A 31 -0.31 12.07 -5.54
C GLY A 31 -0.47 12.57 -4.10
N ILE A 32 -1.66 12.42 -3.50
CA ILE A 32 -1.95 12.94 -2.15
C ILE A 32 -1.05 12.29 -1.10
N TRP A 33 -0.69 11.01 -1.29
CA TRP A 33 0.22 10.30 -0.40
C TRP A 33 1.59 10.95 -0.29
N ASP A 34 2.10 11.55 -1.37
CA ASP A 34 3.39 12.25 -1.35
C ASP A 34 3.32 13.47 -0.43
N GLY A 35 2.25 14.26 -0.53
CA GLY A 35 2.03 15.41 0.34
C GLY A 35 1.86 15.02 1.82
N VAL A 36 1.10 13.95 2.09
CA VAL A 36 0.94 13.41 3.44
C VAL A 36 2.30 12.97 4.01
N LEU A 37 3.10 12.26 3.22
CA LEU A 37 4.41 11.78 3.66
C LEU A 37 5.39 12.93 3.90
N GLN A 38 5.41 13.94 3.02
CA GLN A 38 6.22 15.15 3.18
C GLN A 38 5.87 15.91 4.46
N ALA A 39 4.60 15.94 4.87
CA ALA A 39 4.16 16.60 6.09
C ALA A 39 4.51 15.80 7.36
N LEU A 40 4.35 14.47 7.32
CA LEU A 40 4.51 13.61 8.50
C LEU A 40 5.96 13.18 8.75
N GLN A 41 6.75 12.94 7.70
CA GLN A 41 8.11 12.44 7.84
C GLN A 41 9.01 13.34 8.71
N PRO A 42 9.00 14.68 8.55
CA PRO A 42 9.76 15.57 9.43
C PRO A 42 9.35 15.44 10.90
N GLN A 43 8.04 15.38 11.17
CA GLN A 43 7.49 15.32 12.53
C GLN A 43 7.93 14.03 13.23
N VAL A 44 7.81 12.89 12.55
CA VAL A 44 8.23 11.59 13.10
C VAL A 44 9.73 11.55 13.34
N ARG A 45 10.54 12.12 12.43
CA ARG A 45 12.00 12.15 12.59
C ARG A 45 12.42 13.04 13.75
N GLN A 46 11.82 14.22 13.87
CA GLN A 46 12.08 15.14 14.99
C GLN A 46 11.68 14.54 16.33
N ALA A 47 10.53 13.85 16.40
CA ALA A 47 10.11 13.13 17.60
C ALA A 47 11.10 12.01 18.01
N GLN A 48 11.88 11.51 17.06
CA GLN A 48 12.95 10.53 17.28
C GLN A 48 14.33 11.17 17.51
N GLY A 49 14.41 12.51 17.66
CA GLY A 49 15.68 13.24 17.84
C GLY A 49 16.56 13.29 16.58
N ARG A 50 15.99 13.03 15.40
CA ARG A 50 16.69 13.05 14.11
C ARG A 50 16.41 14.36 13.36
N THR A 51 17.29 14.71 12.42
CA THR A 51 17.07 15.84 11.51
C THR A 51 15.78 15.65 10.71
N ALA A 52 15.03 16.73 10.52
CA ALA A 52 13.75 16.75 9.80
C ALA A 52 13.87 16.13 8.39
N TYR A 53 14.92 16.49 7.66
CA TYR A 53 15.23 15.96 6.35
C TYR A 53 16.48 15.07 6.43
N PRO A 54 16.43 13.83 5.88
CA PRO A 54 17.57 12.94 5.86
C PRO A 54 18.60 13.37 4.79
N THR A 55 19.89 13.17 5.08
CA THR A 55 20.96 13.36 4.08
C THR A 55 21.12 12.14 3.16
N VAL A 56 20.73 10.95 3.64
CA VAL A 56 20.79 9.68 2.90
C VAL A 56 19.45 8.96 3.04
N ALA A 57 18.94 8.44 1.93
CA ALA A 57 17.74 7.60 1.89
C ALA A 57 18.12 6.18 1.46
N ALA A 58 17.67 5.17 2.21
CA ALA A 58 17.76 3.77 1.82
C ALA A 58 16.41 3.36 1.19
N ILE A 59 16.46 2.86 -0.04
CA ILE A 59 15.29 2.35 -0.76
C ILE A 59 15.44 0.83 -0.81
N ASP A 60 14.51 0.13 -0.16
CA ASP A 60 14.41 -1.33 -0.20
C ASP A 60 13.14 -1.72 -0.96
N SER A 61 13.22 -2.79 -1.75
CA SER A 61 12.07 -3.35 -2.46
C SER A 61 11.63 -4.64 -1.78
N GLN A 62 10.42 -4.67 -1.25
CA GLN A 62 9.82 -5.89 -0.70
C GLN A 62 8.70 -6.38 -1.61
N SER A 63 8.77 -7.65 -2.02
CA SER A 63 7.66 -8.31 -2.69
C SER A 63 6.80 -9.05 -1.67
N VAL A 64 5.50 -8.78 -1.67
CA VAL A 64 4.53 -9.53 -0.86
C VAL A 64 3.83 -10.50 -1.79
N LYS A 65 3.91 -11.80 -1.50
CA LYS A 65 3.16 -12.83 -2.23
C LYS A 65 1.67 -12.54 -2.07
N THR A 66 1.02 -12.16 -3.16
CA THR A 66 -0.44 -12.03 -3.21
C THR A 66 -1.06 -13.43 -3.27
N THR A 67 -2.23 -13.61 -2.66
CA THR A 67 -3.04 -14.81 -2.94
C THR A 67 -3.45 -14.78 -4.40
N GLU A 68 -3.27 -15.89 -5.12
CA GLU A 68 -3.70 -16.04 -6.51
C GLU A 68 -5.15 -15.55 -6.67
N LYS A 69 -5.38 -14.67 -7.65
CA LYS A 69 -6.74 -14.45 -8.15
C LYS A 69 -7.17 -15.80 -8.72
N GLY A 70 -8.15 -16.45 -8.10
CA GLY A 70 -8.78 -17.65 -8.66
C GLY A 70 -9.36 -17.31 -10.05
N GLY A 71 -8.61 -17.63 -11.09
CA GLY A 71 -8.99 -17.61 -12.49
C GLY A 71 -8.34 -18.83 -13.11
N HIS A 72 -9.12 -19.64 -13.83
CA HIS A 72 -8.68 -20.92 -14.35
C HIS A 72 -7.37 -20.78 -15.12
N ALA A 73 -6.38 -21.58 -14.70
CA ALA A 73 -5.16 -21.83 -15.46
C ALA A 73 -5.55 -22.38 -16.84
N GLY A 74 -5.53 -21.53 -17.86
CA GLY A 74 -5.51 -21.95 -19.25
C GLY A 74 -4.08 -22.31 -19.63
N LEU A 75 -3.67 -23.54 -19.34
CA LEU A 75 -2.42 -24.09 -19.86
C LEU A 75 -2.64 -24.43 -21.34
N THR A 76 -2.40 -23.49 -22.25
CA THR A 76 -2.30 -23.82 -23.67
C THR A 76 -0.87 -24.28 -23.94
N GLY A 77 -0.73 -25.60 -24.09
CA GLY A 77 0.53 -26.27 -24.32
C GLY A 77 1.28 -25.76 -25.55
N THR A 78 2.60 -25.68 -25.40
CA THR A 78 3.55 -25.52 -26.49
C THR A 78 3.46 -26.71 -27.43
N LYS A 79 3.31 -26.47 -28.74
CA LYS A 79 3.65 -27.48 -29.76
C LYS A 79 4.40 -26.82 -30.91
N ARG A 80 5.65 -27.31 -31.06
CA ARG A 80 6.67 -27.19 -32.11
C ARG A 80 6.52 -26.09 -33.16
#